data_AF-A0A3D5TIC0-F1
#
_entry.id   AF-A0A3D5TIC0-F1
#
_cell.length_a   1.000
_cell.length_b   1.000
_cell.length_c   1.000
_cell.angle_alpha   90.00
_cell.angle_beta   90.00
_cell.angle_gamma   90.00
#
_symmetry.space_group_name_H-M   'P 1'
#
loop_
_entity.id
_entity.type
_entity.pdbx_description
1 polymer ?
#
loop_
_entity_poly.entity_id
_entity_poly.type
_entity_poly.pdbx_seq_one_letter_code
_entity_poly.pdbx_strand_id
1 'polypeptide(L)'
;MCTIGIPKIGVYLPVRHGTGAETLERAVGHVVGTSLPVGGAGTHAALSAHSGMASAKLFTDIDQLVKGDVFYIHVLGEVLAYEVDQIATVLPGDTSLLQIEDGQDLVTLVTCTPFGVNTHRLLVRGHRVPYVPELVVENGKTPKAASSWTQHYLTGLGIGLGVLAAAGGVCFFAKRRRRG
;
A
#
# COMPACT_ATOMS: atom_id res chain seq x y z
N MET A 1 -1.02 -12.57 15.77
CA MET A 1 -2.48 -12.76 15.61
C MET A 1 -2.73 -13.55 14.33
N CYS A 2 -2.37 -12.96 13.21
CA CYS A 2 -2.43 -13.55 11.88
C CYS A 2 -1.21 -13.06 11.08
N THR A 3 -1.16 -13.44 9.81
CA THR A 3 -0.19 -12.92 8.83
C THR A 3 -0.96 -12.37 7.64
N ILE A 4 -0.49 -11.28 7.05
CA ILE A 4 -1.04 -10.74 5.79
C ILE A 4 -0.09 -11.04 4.63
N GLY A 5 -0.65 -11.50 3.51
CA GLY A 5 0.04 -11.69 2.24
C GLY A 5 -0.56 -10.82 1.13
N ILE A 6 0.28 -10.12 0.37
CA ILE A 6 -0.12 -9.32 -0.80
C ILE A 6 0.84 -9.68 -1.96
N PRO A 7 0.51 -10.69 -2.79
CA PRO A 7 1.47 -11.25 -3.75
C PRO A 7 2.00 -10.24 -4.76
N LYS A 8 1.11 -9.38 -5.31
CA LYS A 8 1.44 -8.38 -6.33
C LYS A 8 2.65 -7.50 -5.99
N ILE A 9 2.74 -7.11 -4.71
CA ILE A 9 3.81 -6.24 -4.19
C ILE A 9 4.82 -7.00 -3.31
N GLY A 10 4.67 -8.33 -3.24
CA GLY A 10 5.58 -9.23 -2.54
C GLY A 10 5.58 -9.10 -1.02
N VAL A 11 4.47 -8.68 -0.42
CA VAL A 11 4.34 -8.51 1.04
C VAL A 11 3.91 -9.83 1.67
N TYR A 12 4.60 -10.22 2.74
CA TYR A 12 4.18 -11.27 3.67
C TYR A 12 4.65 -10.91 5.08
N LEU A 13 3.74 -10.42 5.92
CA LEU A 13 4.09 -9.74 7.18
C LEU A 13 3.22 -10.20 8.36
N PRO A 14 3.81 -10.34 9.57
CA PRO A 14 3.03 -10.65 10.75
C PRO A 14 2.11 -9.49 11.13
N VAL A 15 0.92 -9.81 11.61
CA VAL A 15 -0.04 -8.87 12.19
C VAL A 15 -0.07 -9.04 13.72
N ARG A 16 0.16 -7.92 14.43
CA ARG A 16 0.10 -7.83 15.90
C ARG A 16 -1.07 -6.94 16.33
N HIS A 17 -1.51 -7.11 17.57
CA HIS A 17 -2.60 -6.29 18.11
C HIS A 17 -2.09 -4.92 18.50
N GLY A 18 -2.81 -3.87 18.10
CA GLY A 18 -2.45 -2.49 18.39
C GLY A 18 -1.52 -1.88 17.35
N THR A 19 -1.39 -0.56 17.42
CA THR A 19 -0.64 0.28 16.48
C THR A 19 0.43 1.12 17.19
N GLY A 20 0.99 0.60 18.29
CA GLY A 20 2.08 1.24 19.01
C GLY A 20 3.40 1.23 18.20
N ALA A 21 4.32 2.13 18.54
CA ALA A 21 5.59 2.31 17.82
C ALA A 21 6.38 0.99 17.68
N GLU A 22 6.55 0.25 18.77
CA GLU A 22 7.26 -1.05 18.78
C GLU A 22 6.67 -2.04 17.76
N THR A 23 5.35 -2.04 17.60
CA THR A 23 4.67 -2.90 16.62
C THR A 23 4.90 -2.41 15.20
N LEU A 24 4.63 -1.13 14.94
CA LEU A 24 4.68 -0.58 13.58
C LEU A 24 6.09 -0.49 13.00
N GLU A 25 7.12 -0.51 13.85
CA GLU A 25 8.51 -0.60 13.41
C GLU A 25 8.85 -1.91 12.69
N ARG A 26 8.13 -3.00 12.99
CA ARG A 26 8.52 -4.38 12.60
C ARG A 26 7.40 -5.22 12.03
N ALA A 27 6.15 -4.78 12.15
CA ALA A 27 4.97 -5.58 11.84
C ALA A 27 3.80 -4.70 11.40
N VAL A 28 2.76 -5.36 10.89
CA VAL A 28 1.45 -4.73 10.67
C VAL A 28 0.71 -4.69 12.00
N GLY A 29 0.15 -3.53 12.33
CA GLY A 29 -0.66 -3.33 13.54
C GLY A 29 -2.16 -3.40 13.23
N HIS A 30 -2.89 -4.20 13.98
CA HIS A 30 -4.35 -4.16 13.98
C HIS A 30 -4.86 -2.93 14.74
N VAL A 31 -5.70 -2.13 14.09
CA VAL A 31 -6.27 -0.90 14.67
C VAL A 31 -7.26 -1.27 15.78
N VAL A 32 -6.98 -0.82 17.00
CA VAL A 32 -7.85 -1.05 18.17
C VAL A 32 -9.21 -0.38 17.94
N GLY A 33 -10.29 -1.11 18.26
CA GLY A 33 -11.66 -0.65 18.03
C GLY A 33 -12.26 -1.10 16.69
N THR A 34 -11.46 -1.69 15.79
CA THR A 34 -11.96 -2.38 14.60
C THR A 34 -12.16 -3.88 14.86
N SER A 35 -12.87 -4.57 13.95
CA SER A 35 -13.09 -6.02 14.07
C SER A 35 -11.79 -6.78 14.01
N LEU A 36 -11.70 -7.91 14.73
CA LEU A 36 -10.56 -8.82 14.59
C LEU A 36 -10.52 -9.40 13.16
N PRO A 37 -9.33 -9.62 12.57
CA PRO A 37 -9.17 -10.10 11.20
C PRO A 37 -9.38 -11.62 11.11
N VAL A 38 -10.55 -12.09 11.53
CA VAL A 38 -11.01 -13.48 11.46
C VAL A 38 -12.18 -13.67 10.47
N GLY A 39 -12.64 -12.59 9.86
CA GLY A 39 -13.76 -12.56 8.92
C GLY A 39 -15.13 -12.71 9.59
N GLY A 40 -16.16 -12.77 8.76
CA GLY A 40 -17.57 -12.88 9.17
C GLY A 40 -18.41 -11.69 8.70
N ALA A 41 -19.70 -11.94 8.47
CA ALA A 41 -20.63 -10.89 8.07
C ALA A 41 -20.78 -9.83 9.18
N GLY A 42 -20.83 -8.56 8.78
CA GLY A 42 -20.85 -7.43 9.71
C GLY A 42 -19.51 -7.20 10.39
N THR A 43 -18.39 -7.48 9.72
CA THR A 43 -17.04 -7.21 10.24
C THR A 43 -16.26 -6.28 9.33
N HIS A 44 -15.46 -5.42 9.94
CA HIS A 44 -14.52 -4.56 9.24
C HIS A 44 -13.24 -4.42 10.07
N ALA A 45 -12.18 -5.12 9.66
CA ALA A 45 -10.87 -5.01 10.30
C ALA A 45 -10.02 -3.93 9.62
N ALA A 46 -9.29 -3.12 10.39
CA ALA A 46 -8.30 -2.22 9.82
C ALA A 46 -6.88 -2.63 10.23
N LEU A 47 -5.99 -2.71 9.24
CA LEU A 47 -4.60 -3.11 9.39
C LEU A 47 -3.70 -1.97 8.96
N SER A 48 -2.86 -1.47 9.86
CA SER A 48 -2.01 -0.31 9.64
C SER A 48 -0.54 -0.69 9.64
N ALA A 49 0.24 -0.13 8.73
CA ALA A 49 1.70 -0.22 8.75
C ALA A 49 2.35 1.03 8.17
N HIS A 50 3.60 1.28 8.53
CA HIS A 50 4.36 2.39 7.98
C HIS A 50 4.57 2.25 6.46
N SER A 51 4.76 3.41 5.83
CA SER A 51 5.24 3.56 4.45
C SER A 51 6.57 4.30 4.49
N GLY A 52 7.52 3.89 3.65
CA GLY A 52 8.80 4.54 3.45
C GLY A 52 9.82 4.43 4.57
N MET A 53 9.77 3.37 5.38
CA MET A 53 10.82 3.13 6.36
C MET A 53 12.12 2.66 5.69
N ALA A 54 13.25 3.17 6.16
CA ALA A 54 14.56 2.74 5.69
C ALA A 54 14.88 1.28 6.05
N SER A 55 14.33 0.80 7.18
CA SER A 55 14.61 -0.54 7.72
C SER A 55 13.72 -1.64 7.12
N ALA A 56 12.53 -1.33 6.62
CA ALA A 56 11.57 -2.31 6.13
C ALA A 56 10.55 -1.70 5.17
N LYS A 57 10.17 -2.46 4.13
CA LYS A 57 9.21 -2.00 3.11
C LYS A 57 7.78 -1.88 3.64
N LEU A 58 7.33 -2.77 4.54
CA LEU A 58 5.99 -2.74 5.14
C LEU A 58 4.88 -2.45 4.10
N PHE A 59 4.06 -1.41 4.29
CA PHE A 59 2.99 -1.02 3.36
C PHE A 59 3.41 0.09 2.37
N THR A 60 4.71 0.27 2.12
CA THR A 60 5.21 1.31 1.20
C THR A 60 4.60 1.23 -0.20
N ASP A 61 4.25 0.03 -0.66
CA ASP A 61 3.80 -0.20 -2.04
C ASP A 61 2.30 -0.50 -2.16
N ILE A 62 1.50 -0.31 -1.10
CA ILE A 62 0.04 -0.56 -1.23
C ILE A 62 -0.65 0.45 -2.14
N ASP A 63 0.03 1.56 -2.48
CA ASP A 63 -0.38 2.53 -3.51
C ASP A 63 -0.38 1.96 -4.94
N GLN A 64 0.28 0.82 -5.15
CA GLN A 64 0.29 0.11 -6.43
C GLN A 64 -0.86 -0.88 -6.58
N LEU A 65 -1.64 -1.08 -5.52
CA LEU A 65 -2.86 -1.88 -5.59
C LEU A 65 -3.94 -1.12 -6.36
N VAL A 66 -4.73 -1.86 -7.12
CA VAL A 66 -5.89 -1.39 -7.87
C VAL A 66 -7.08 -2.29 -7.57
N LYS A 67 -8.27 -1.85 -7.95
CA LYS A 67 -9.49 -2.66 -7.82
C LYS A 67 -9.33 -4.00 -8.54
N GLY A 68 -9.76 -5.08 -7.91
CA GLY A 68 -9.60 -6.46 -8.40
C GLY A 68 -8.31 -7.16 -7.95
N ASP A 69 -7.33 -6.43 -7.38
CA ASP A 69 -6.18 -7.10 -6.75
C ASP A 69 -6.61 -7.84 -5.48
N VAL A 70 -5.92 -8.93 -5.16
CA VAL A 70 -6.25 -9.79 -4.01
C VAL A 70 -5.15 -9.76 -2.95
N PHE A 71 -5.56 -9.70 -1.68
CA PHE A 71 -4.70 -9.95 -0.53
C PHE A 71 -5.31 -11.01 0.39
N TYR A 72 -4.47 -11.59 1.25
CA TYR A 72 -4.81 -12.76 2.04
C TYR A 72 -4.49 -12.54 3.51
N ILE A 73 -5.37 -13.03 4.38
CA ILE A 73 -5.16 -13.12 5.82
C ILE A 73 -5.04 -14.59 6.22
N HIS A 74 -3.90 -14.96 6.79
CA HIS A 74 -3.63 -16.28 7.34
C HIS A 74 -3.88 -16.26 8.84
N VAL A 75 -4.96 -16.89 9.30
CA VAL A 75 -5.43 -16.82 10.69
C VAL A 75 -6.01 -18.16 11.12
N LEU A 76 -5.61 -18.66 12.30
CA LEU A 76 -6.12 -19.90 12.89
C LEU A 76 -6.10 -21.14 11.96
N GLY A 77 -5.12 -21.21 11.05
CA GLY A 77 -5.01 -22.31 10.08
C GLY A 77 -5.86 -22.13 8.81
N GLU A 78 -6.62 -21.05 8.72
CA GLU A 78 -7.40 -20.68 7.54
C GLU A 78 -6.71 -19.60 6.71
N VAL A 79 -7.12 -19.50 5.45
CA VAL A 79 -6.72 -18.43 4.52
C VAL A 79 -7.98 -17.70 4.06
N LEU A 80 -8.09 -16.43 4.43
CA LEU A 80 -9.19 -15.56 4.05
C LEU A 80 -8.72 -14.67 2.89
N ALA A 81 -9.41 -14.68 1.76
CA ALA A 81 -9.10 -13.87 0.59
C ALA A 81 -9.98 -12.62 0.53
N TYR A 82 -9.38 -11.48 0.20
CA TYR A 82 -10.08 -10.22 0.02
C TYR A 82 -9.68 -9.58 -1.30
N GLU A 83 -10.68 -9.16 -2.08
CA GLU A 83 -10.48 -8.46 -3.35
C GLU A 83 -10.70 -6.96 -3.16
N VAL A 84 -9.75 -6.15 -3.62
CA VAL A 84 -9.77 -4.69 -3.50
C VAL A 84 -10.96 -4.10 -4.25
N ASP A 85 -11.82 -3.37 -3.55
CA ASP A 85 -13.04 -2.75 -4.11
C ASP A 85 -13.02 -1.22 -4.03
N GLN A 86 -12.29 -0.67 -3.06
CA GLN A 86 -12.22 0.77 -2.79
C GLN A 86 -10.80 1.20 -2.41
N ILE A 87 -10.36 2.33 -2.97
CA ILE A 87 -9.11 3.00 -2.62
C ILE A 87 -9.42 4.47 -2.37
N ALA A 88 -9.01 5.00 -1.23
CA ALA A 88 -9.29 6.37 -0.83
C ALA A 88 -8.08 7.01 -0.14
N THR A 89 -7.96 8.34 -0.27
CA THR A 89 -7.02 9.14 0.52
C THR A 89 -7.82 10.05 1.45
N VAL A 90 -7.55 9.96 2.75
CA VAL A 90 -8.29 10.68 3.79
C VAL A 90 -7.37 11.44 4.74
N LEU A 91 -7.92 12.35 5.53
CA LEU A 91 -7.18 13.00 6.61
C LEU A 91 -6.94 12.02 7.77
N PRO A 92 -5.86 12.19 8.58
CA PRO A 92 -5.53 11.26 9.64
C PRO A 92 -6.60 11.02 10.70
N GLY A 93 -7.49 12.00 10.92
CA GLY A 93 -8.60 11.90 11.87
C GLY A 93 -9.92 11.41 11.26
N ASP A 94 -9.97 11.21 9.94
CA ASP A 94 -11.17 10.73 9.26
C ASP A 94 -11.18 9.20 9.25
N THR A 95 -12.07 8.64 10.07
CA THR A 95 -12.28 7.19 10.21
C THR A 95 -13.64 6.74 9.66
N SER A 96 -14.32 7.61 8.90
CA SER A 96 -15.66 7.33 8.36
C SER A 96 -15.67 6.08 7.45
N LEU A 97 -14.59 5.85 6.70
CA LEU A 97 -14.44 4.70 5.80
C LEU A 97 -13.97 3.42 6.50
N LEU A 98 -13.75 3.45 7.82
CA LEU A 98 -13.36 2.28 8.62
C LEU A 98 -14.53 1.69 9.42
N GLN A 99 -15.74 2.23 9.24
CA GLN A 99 -16.93 1.74 9.94
C GLN A 99 -17.39 0.40 9.37
N ILE A 100 -18.05 -0.40 10.21
CA ILE A 100 -18.68 -1.65 9.78
C ILE A 100 -19.83 -1.33 8.81
N GLU A 101 -19.92 -2.12 7.74
CA GLU A 101 -21.06 -2.10 6.81
C GLU A 101 -21.89 -3.37 7.00
N ASP A 102 -23.21 -3.21 7.13
CA ASP A 102 -24.12 -4.30 7.46
C ASP A 102 -24.03 -5.45 6.45
N GLY A 103 -23.80 -6.66 6.96
CA GLY A 103 -23.69 -7.88 6.16
C GLY A 103 -22.38 -8.02 5.37
N GLN A 104 -21.50 -7.03 5.37
CA GLN A 104 -20.22 -7.10 4.67
C GLN A 104 -19.11 -7.72 5.55
N ASP A 105 -18.13 -8.36 4.91
CA ASP A 105 -16.89 -8.84 5.54
C ASP A 105 -15.73 -8.10 4.86
N LEU A 106 -15.16 -7.12 5.56
CA LEU A 106 -14.25 -6.12 5.00
C LEU A 106 -12.92 -6.09 5.75
N VAL A 107 -11.85 -5.80 4.99
CA VAL A 107 -10.54 -5.46 5.57
C VAL A 107 -10.00 -4.23 4.85
N THR A 108 -9.58 -3.22 5.62
CA THR A 108 -8.89 -2.03 5.08
C THR A 108 -7.42 -2.02 5.50
N LEU A 109 -6.54 -1.91 4.50
CA LEU A 109 -5.12 -1.64 4.68
C LEU A 109 -4.89 -0.14 4.77
N VAL A 110 -4.14 0.31 5.77
CA VAL A 110 -3.92 1.72 6.09
C VAL A 110 -2.43 2.03 6.08
N THR A 111 -2.03 3.06 5.34
CA THR A 111 -0.68 3.61 5.46
C THR A 111 -0.66 5.13 5.33
N CYS A 112 0.50 5.75 5.61
CA CYS A 112 0.70 7.19 5.43
C CYS A 112 0.96 7.51 3.95
N THR A 113 0.44 8.66 3.49
CA THR A 113 0.64 9.15 2.12
C THR A 113 0.60 10.69 2.12
N PRO A 114 1.16 11.41 1.13
CA PRO A 114 2.14 10.95 0.14
C PRO A 114 3.46 10.52 0.80
N PHE A 115 4.23 9.69 0.10
CA PHE A 115 5.53 9.20 0.57
C PHE A 115 6.43 10.36 1.04
N GLY A 116 7.03 10.21 2.22
CA GLY A 116 7.95 11.20 2.81
C GLY A 116 7.28 12.47 3.35
N VAL A 117 5.97 12.66 3.11
CA VAL A 117 5.20 13.82 3.59
C VAL A 117 4.19 13.40 4.66
N ASN A 118 3.53 12.25 4.49
CA ASN A 118 2.70 11.56 5.49
C ASN A 118 1.53 12.38 6.07
N THR A 119 1.05 13.38 5.34
CA THR A 119 -0.05 14.28 5.77
C THR A 119 -1.43 13.63 5.72
N HIS A 120 -1.59 12.57 4.94
CA HIS A 120 -2.85 11.86 4.71
C HIS A 120 -2.68 10.36 5.01
N ARG A 121 -3.80 9.64 4.91
CA ARG A 121 -3.84 8.18 4.98
C ARG A 121 -4.36 7.62 3.68
N LEU A 122 -3.63 6.66 3.13
CA LEU A 122 -4.09 5.83 2.03
C LEU A 122 -4.82 4.63 2.63
N LEU A 123 -6.07 4.43 2.20
CA LEU A 123 -6.93 3.33 2.56
C LEU A 123 -7.13 2.45 1.33
N VAL A 124 -6.78 1.17 1.45
CA VAL A 124 -7.06 0.15 0.43
C VAL A 124 -7.98 -0.88 1.06
N ARG A 125 -9.25 -0.85 0.71
CA ARG A 125 -10.27 -1.77 1.22
C ARG A 125 -10.43 -2.95 0.29
N GLY A 126 -10.57 -4.14 0.87
CA GLY A 126 -11.02 -5.33 0.18
C GLY A 126 -12.25 -5.94 0.85
N HIS A 127 -13.08 -6.56 0.02
CA HIS A 127 -14.24 -7.33 0.44
C HIS A 127 -13.94 -8.83 0.34
N ARG A 128 -14.56 -9.61 1.22
CA ARG A 128 -14.34 -11.06 1.28
C ARG A 128 -14.75 -11.75 -0.02
N VAL A 129 -13.86 -12.60 -0.53
CA VAL A 129 -14.11 -13.49 -1.67
C VAL A 129 -13.76 -14.94 -1.33
N PRO A 130 -14.29 -15.94 -2.06
CA PRO A 130 -13.88 -17.33 -1.90
C PRO A 130 -12.38 -17.50 -2.11
N TYR A 131 -11.73 -18.28 -1.25
CA TYR A 131 -10.32 -18.63 -1.42
C TYR A 131 -10.16 -19.72 -2.48
N VAL A 132 -9.37 -19.44 -3.52
CA VAL A 132 -9.04 -20.36 -4.61
C VAL A 132 -7.51 -20.53 -4.66
N PRO A 133 -6.95 -21.68 -4.22
CA PRO A 133 -5.51 -21.90 -4.14
C PRO A 133 -4.75 -21.66 -5.45
N GLU A 134 -5.37 -21.97 -6.58
CA GLU A 134 -4.78 -21.86 -7.91
C GLU A 134 -4.43 -20.39 -8.25
N LEU A 135 -5.31 -19.45 -7.89
CA LEU A 135 -5.10 -18.02 -8.11
C LEU A 135 -3.93 -17.48 -7.28
N VAL A 136 -3.67 -18.05 -6.10
CA VAL A 136 -2.51 -17.67 -5.27
C VAL A 136 -1.21 -18.02 -5.99
N VAL A 137 -1.15 -19.20 -6.59
CA VAL A 137 0.03 -19.68 -7.32
C VAL A 137 0.28 -18.81 -8.56
N GLU A 138 -0.77 -18.43 -9.28
CA GLU A 138 -0.65 -17.52 -10.42
C GLU A 138 -0.19 -16.12 -10.01
N ASN A 139 -0.82 -15.53 -8.98
CA ASN A 139 -0.43 -14.23 -8.43
C ASN A 139 1.00 -14.23 -7.87
N GLY A 140 1.48 -15.39 -7.39
CA GLY A 140 2.87 -15.56 -6.95
C GLY A 140 3.88 -15.62 -8.10
N LYS A 141 3.45 -15.98 -9.32
CA LYS A 141 4.30 -16.06 -10.52
C LYS A 141 4.43 -14.73 -11.26
N THR A 142 3.46 -13.82 -11.10
CA THR A 142 3.58 -12.48 -11.70
C THR A 142 4.79 -11.74 -11.13
N PRO A 143 5.59 -11.06 -11.97
CA PRO A 143 6.72 -10.27 -11.51
C PRO A 143 6.24 -9.27 -10.45
N LYS A 144 6.92 -9.27 -9.30
CA LYS A 144 6.63 -8.32 -8.23
C LYS A 144 6.83 -6.91 -8.75
N ALA A 145 5.89 -6.03 -8.43
CA ALA A 145 5.99 -4.65 -8.84
C ALA A 145 7.24 -3.98 -8.22
N ALA A 146 7.86 -3.08 -8.97
CA ALA A 146 9.03 -2.34 -8.51
C ALA A 146 8.64 -1.43 -7.32
N SER A 147 9.60 -1.12 -6.45
CA SER A 147 9.34 -0.27 -5.27
C SER A 147 8.78 1.10 -5.67
N SER A 148 7.71 1.56 -5.00
CA SER A 148 7.08 2.87 -5.29
C SER A 148 8.08 4.01 -5.13
N TRP A 149 8.91 3.94 -4.08
CA TRP A 149 9.98 4.90 -3.84
C TRP A 149 10.99 4.97 -5.00
N THR A 150 11.40 3.83 -5.54
CA THR A 150 12.34 3.79 -6.67
C THR A 150 11.72 4.43 -7.91
N GLN A 151 10.43 4.19 -8.16
CA GLN A 151 9.70 4.81 -9.27
C GLN A 151 9.61 6.34 -9.11
N HIS A 152 9.32 6.84 -7.91
CA HIS A 152 9.33 8.28 -7.62
C HIS A 152 10.72 8.91 -7.76
N TYR A 153 11.77 8.21 -7.33
CA TYR A 153 13.14 8.70 -7.48
C TYR A 153 13.55 8.82 -8.95
N LEU A 154 13.32 7.77 -9.75
CA LEU A 154 13.69 7.75 -11.16
C LEU A 154 12.92 8.77 -11.99
N THR A 155 11.62 8.96 -11.71
CA THR A 155 10.82 10.00 -12.36
C THR A 155 11.34 11.39 -12.04
N GLY A 156 11.65 11.70 -10.78
CA GLY A 156 12.26 12.96 -10.38
C GLY A 156 13.62 13.20 -11.05
N LEU A 157 14.50 12.19 -11.08
CA LEU A 157 15.80 12.26 -11.75
C LEU A 157 15.66 12.55 -13.25
N GLY A 158 14.72 11.86 -13.93
CA GLY A 158 14.46 12.05 -15.36
C GLY A 158 13.99 13.48 -15.68
N ILE A 159 13.07 14.02 -14.88
CA ILE A 159 12.61 15.41 -15.02
C ILE A 159 13.79 16.38 -14.83
N GLY A 160 14.60 16.18 -13.79
CA GLY A 160 15.77 17.02 -13.51
C GLY A 160 16.80 17.03 -14.64
N LEU A 161 17.16 15.86 -15.17
CA LEU A 161 18.08 15.73 -16.30
C LEU A 161 17.51 16.38 -17.58
N GLY A 162 16.20 16.21 -17.83
CA GLY A 162 15.51 16.84 -18.95
C GLY A 162 15.56 18.37 -18.89
N VAL A 163 15.30 18.95 -17.72
CA VAL A 163 15.38 20.41 -17.50
C VAL A 163 16.81 20.92 -17.70
N LEU A 164 17.82 20.21 -17.18
CA LEU A 164 19.23 20.59 -17.36
C LEU A 164 19.66 20.53 -18.83
N ALA A 165 19.27 19.50 -19.57
CA ALA A 165 19.58 19.37 -20.98
C ALA A 165 18.93 20.49 -21.81
N ALA A 166 17.66 20.83 -21.52
CA ALA A 166 16.95 21.93 -22.19
C ALA A 166 17.62 23.28 -21.90
N ALA A 167 17.93 23.58 -20.63
CA ALA A 167 18.63 24.81 -20.26
C ALA A 167 20.03 24.89 -20.89
N GLY A 168 20.77 23.79 -20.91
CA GLY A 168 22.07 23.68 -21.57
C GLY A 168 21.97 23.92 -23.08
N GLY A 169 20.97 23.34 -23.74
CA GLY A 169 20.68 23.54 -25.16
C GLY A 169 20.33 24.99 -25.49
N VAL A 170 19.47 25.64 -24.69
CA VAL A 170 19.12 27.06 -24.83
C VAL A 170 20.35 27.95 -24.66
N CYS A 171 21.15 27.72 -23.62
CA CYS A 171 22.39 28.46 -23.38
C CYS A 171 23.41 28.28 -24.52
N PHE A 172 23.57 27.06 -25.02
CA PHE A 172 24.45 26.77 -26.15
C PHE A 172 23.99 27.47 -27.44
N PHE A 173 22.69 27.41 -27.75
CA PHE A 173 22.12 28.05 -28.92
C PHE A 173 22.20 29.58 -28.84
N ALA A 174 21.90 30.16 -27.67
CA ALA A 174 22.05 31.59 -27.42
C ALA A 174 23.50 32.06 -27.57
N LYS A 175 24.48 31.28 -27.08
CA LYS A 175 25.91 31.58 -27.23
C LYS A 175 26.37 31.48 -28.69
N ARG A 176 25.85 30.53 -29.46
CA ARG A 176 26.12 30.40 -30.90
C ARG A 176 25.58 31.59 -31.69
N ARG A 177 24.38 32.05 -31.38
CA ARG A 177 23.73 33.18 -32.05
C ARG A 177 24.37 34.54 -31.75
N ARG A 178 25.10 34.67 -30.62
CA ARG A 178 25.88 35.89 -30.30
C ARG A 178 27.27 35.93 -30.94
N ARG A 179 27.74 34.83 -31.55
CA ARG A 179 29.09 34.69 -32.11
C ARG A 179 29.15 34.72 -33.64
N GLY A 180 28.01 34.74 -34.31
CA GLY A 180 27.89 34.93 -35.76
C GLY A 180 27.03 36.16 -36.04
#